data_AF-A0A7W0R6N9-F1
#
_entry.id   AF-A0A7W0R6N9-F1
#
_cell.length_a   1.000
_cell.length_b   1.000
_cell.length_c   1.000
_cell.angle_alpha   90.00
_cell.angle_beta   90.00
_cell.angle_gamma   90.00
#
_symmetry.space_group_name_H-M   'P 1'
#
loop_
_entity.id
_entity.type
_entity.pdbx_description
1 polymer ?
#
loop_
_entity_poly.entity_id
_entity_poly.type
_entity_poly.pdbx_seq_one_letter_code
_entity_poly.pdbx_strand_id
1 'polypeptide(L)'
;MELIDRIGAWEKLRAWAEAGQLAEIADIALRRRHTDELERADRGGHGAPGQLMEFVVDEIALAARTSRVAAAHRLDLAHDLTGTLPAVFTALQTHSIDLIRSRISTEGTAASTNTSGSPSPTRRWPKPPPRRPARRAPRSPEPCTFSIPPEPRKGTRPT
;
A
#
# COMPACT_ATOMS: atom_id res chain seq x y z
N MET A 1 -3.07 28.20 31.58
CA MET A 1 -2.57 27.41 30.43
C MET A 1 -3.77 26.96 29.64
N GLU A 2 -3.91 27.58 28.48
CA GLU A 2 -5.19 27.97 27.90
C GLU A 2 -5.09 27.68 26.40
N LEU A 3 -5.84 26.69 25.91
CA LEU A 3 -6.02 26.29 24.49
C LEU A 3 -4.77 26.09 23.60
N ILE A 4 -3.93 27.10 23.41
CA ILE A 4 -2.71 27.09 22.60
C ILE A 4 -1.76 25.97 23.03
N ASP A 5 -1.56 25.78 24.33
CA ASP A 5 -0.70 24.70 24.85
C ASP A 5 -1.25 23.31 24.49
N ARG A 6 -2.57 23.15 24.47
CA ARG A 6 -3.24 21.90 24.06
C ARG A 6 -3.11 21.66 22.56
N ILE A 7 -3.23 22.70 21.75
CA ILE A 7 -2.99 22.61 20.30
C ILE A 7 -1.55 22.13 20.06
N GLY A 8 -0.56 22.74 20.75
CA GLY A 8 0.83 22.31 20.65
C GLY A 8 1.05 20.85 21.07
N ALA A 9 0.35 20.35 22.08
CA ALA A 9 0.41 18.95 22.47
C ALA A 9 -0.16 18.00 21.40
N TRP A 10 -1.27 18.37 20.77
CA TRP A 10 -1.86 17.59 19.67
C TRP A 10 -0.96 17.54 18.44
N GLU A 11 -0.30 18.65 18.10
CA GLU A 11 0.65 18.67 16.97
C GLU A 11 1.85 17.77 17.22
N LYS A 12 2.36 17.71 18.46
CA LYS A 12 3.43 16.76 18.82
C LYS A 12 2.97 15.31 18.67
N LEU A 13 1.78 14.98 19.18
CA LEU A 13 1.22 13.63 19.04
C LEU A 13 1.02 13.25 17.57
N ARG A 14 0.57 14.19 16.74
CA ARG A 14 0.41 14.00 15.31
C ARG A 14 1.76 13.75 14.63
N ALA A 15 2.77 14.58 14.89
CA ALA A 15 4.11 14.41 14.36
C ALA A 15 4.70 13.05 14.75
N TRP A 16 4.52 12.62 16.01
CA TRP A 16 4.90 11.29 16.48
C TRP A 16 4.24 10.16 15.68
N ALA A 17 2.91 10.20 15.56
CA ALA A 17 2.15 9.18 14.86
C ALA A 17 2.49 9.12 13.37
N GLU A 18 2.70 10.27 12.73
CA GLU A 18 3.12 10.37 11.33
C GLU A 18 4.54 9.80 11.14
N ALA A 19 5.48 10.08 12.05
CA ALA A 19 6.81 9.50 12.02
C ALA A 19 6.79 7.97 12.15
N GLY A 20 5.99 7.45 13.09
CA GLY A 20 5.80 6.01 13.27
C GLY A 20 5.21 5.35 12.02
N GLN A 21 4.17 5.94 11.43
CA GLN A 21 3.58 5.43 10.20
C GLN A 21 4.59 5.39 9.04
N LEU A 22 5.43 6.42 8.89
CA LEU A 22 6.45 6.45 7.84
C LEU A 22 7.55 5.40 8.07
N ALA A 23 7.92 5.11 9.32
CA ALA A 23 8.85 4.02 9.65
C ALA A 23 8.31 2.66 9.17
N GLU A 24 7.06 2.35 9.51
CA GLU A 24 6.40 1.10 9.13
C GLU A 24 6.23 0.98 7.61
N ILE A 25 5.89 2.08 6.94
CA ILE A 25 5.81 2.10 5.47
C ILE A 25 7.17 1.80 4.84
N ALA A 26 8.26 2.39 5.35
CA ALA A 26 9.61 2.13 4.86
C ALA A 26 10.01 0.67 5.09
N ASP A 27 9.71 0.11 6.26
CA ASP A 27 10.01 -1.29 6.58
C ASP A 27 9.23 -2.27 5.70
N ILE A 28 7.92 -2.06 5.48
CA ILE A 28 7.14 -2.89 4.55
C ILE A 28 7.76 -2.85 3.15
N ALA A 29 8.12 -1.66 2.65
CA ALA A 29 8.75 -1.51 1.34
C ALA A 29 10.09 -2.25 1.26
N LEU A 30 10.93 -2.15 2.30
CA LEU A 30 12.21 -2.85 2.37
C LEU A 30 12.02 -4.37 2.36
N ARG A 31 11.10 -4.90 3.16
CA ARG A 31 10.80 -6.34 3.23
C ARG A 31 10.27 -6.88 1.90
N ARG A 32 9.41 -6.13 1.22
CA ARG A 32 8.84 -6.50 -0.08
C ARG A 32 9.91 -6.52 -1.16
N ARG A 33 10.78 -5.50 -1.19
CA ARG A 33 11.95 -5.47 -2.08
C ARG A 33 12.89 -6.66 -1.84
N HIS A 34 13.20 -6.96 -0.58
CA HIS A 34 14.06 -8.10 -0.25
C HIS A 34 13.45 -9.44 -0.67
N THR A 35 12.13 -9.60 -0.47
CA THR A 35 11.42 -10.81 -0.91
C THR A 35 11.43 -10.94 -2.43
N ASP A 36 11.18 -9.84 -3.17
CA ASP A 36 11.27 -9.81 -4.65
C ASP A 36 12.68 -10.21 -5.14
N GLU A 37 13.73 -9.74 -4.46
CA GLU A 37 15.12 -10.06 -4.78
C GLU A 37 15.45 -11.54 -4.54
N LEU A 38 14.99 -12.12 -3.44
CA LEU A 38 15.13 -13.55 -3.15
C LEU A 38 14.40 -14.42 -4.17
N GLU A 39 13.12 -14.14 -4.45
CA GLU A 39 12.35 -14.91 -5.44
C GLU A 39 12.96 -14.84 -6.84
N ARG A 40 13.56 -13.70 -7.19
CA ARG A 40 14.29 -13.54 -8.45
C ARG A 40 15.55 -14.40 -8.48
N ALA A 41 16.31 -14.44 -7.38
CA ALA A 41 17.51 -15.26 -7.27
C ALA A 41 17.17 -16.75 -7.39
N ASP A 42 16.12 -17.22 -6.72
CA ASP A 42 15.64 -18.61 -6.77
C ASP A 42 15.21 -19.03 -8.18
N ARG A 43 14.69 -18.09 -8.98
CA ARG A 43 14.34 -18.31 -10.40
C ARG A 43 15.52 -18.13 -11.35
N GLY A 44 16.76 -18.12 -10.87
CA GLY A 44 17.96 -17.96 -11.70
C GLY A 44 18.04 -16.61 -12.40
N GLY A 45 17.49 -15.56 -11.80
CA GLY A 45 17.41 -14.22 -12.38
C GLY A 45 16.24 -14.00 -13.35
N HIS A 46 15.41 -15.02 -13.58
CA HIS A 46 14.23 -14.93 -14.44
C HIS A 46 13.00 -14.39 -13.68
N GLY A 47 12.21 -13.54 -14.35
CA GLY A 47 11.03 -12.90 -13.79
C GLY A 47 11.10 -11.37 -13.81
N ALA A 48 9.93 -10.72 -13.72
CA ALA A 48 9.84 -9.27 -13.64
C ALA A 48 10.29 -8.81 -12.24
N PRO A 49 11.19 -7.81 -12.12
CA PRO A 49 11.53 -7.23 -10.83
C PRO A 49 10.34 -6.45 -10.26
N GLY A 50 10.17 -6.51 -8.93
CA GLY A 50 9.23 -5.64 -8.23
C GLY A 50 7.76 -6.10 -8.21
N GLN A 51 7.49 -7.41 -8.33
CA GLN A 51 6.11 -7.92 -8.31
C GLN A 51 5.41 -7.66 -6.97
N LEU A 52 6.09 -7.84 -5.84
CA LEU A 52 5.51 -7.52 -4.54
C LEU A 52 5.48 -6.01 -4.33
N MET A 53 6.51 -5.30 -4.80
CA MET A 53 6.56 -3.83 -4.73
C MET A 53 5.41 -3.15 -5.50
N GLU A 54 4.85 -3.78 -6.54
CA GLU A 54 3.74 -3.20 -7.31
C GLU A 54 2.44 -3.04 -6.49
N PHE A 55 2.26 -3.88 -5.46
CA PHE A 55 1.08 -3.89 -4.61
C PHE A 55 1.24 -3.08 -3.32
N VAL A 56 2.46 -2.72 -2.92
CA VAL A 56 2.74 -2.01 -1.66
C VAL A 56 1.91 -0.74 -1.52
N VAL A 57 1.76 0.03 -2.60
CA VAL A 57 0.96 1.26 -2.58
C VAL A 57 -0.53 0.96 -2.30
N ASP A 58 -1.07 -0.13 -2.82
CA ASP A 58 -2.46 -0.54 -2.58
C ASP A 58 -2.64 -1.07 -1.15
N GLU A 59 -1.66 -1.84 -0.64
CA GLU A 59 -1.64 -2.31 0.76
C GLU A 59 -1.65 -1.12 1.74
N ILE A 60 -0.79 -0.12 1.50
CA ILE A 60 -0.74 1.11 2.30
C ILE A 60 -2.04 1.91 2.17
N ALA A 61 -2.58 2.05 0.95
CA ALA A 61 -3.83 2.78 0.73
C ALA A 61 -4.99 2.18 1.52
N LEU A 62 -5.10 0.85 1.51
CA LEU A 62 -6.11 0.10 2.24
C LEU A 62 -5.91 0.24 3.76
N ALA A 63 -4.71 -0.02 4.27
CA ALA A 63 -4.42 0.02 5.70
C ALA A 63 -4.59 1.42 6.30
N ALA A 64 -4.12 2.46 5.59
CA ALA A 64 -4.20 3.84 6.04
C ALA A 64 -5.53 4.53 5.68
N ARG A 65 -6.48 3.82 5.05
CA ARG A 65 -7.78 4.36 4.60
C ARG A 65 -7.62 5.67 3.80
N THR A 66 -6.74 5.64 2.81
CA THR A 66 -6.35 6.80 2.00
C THR A 66 -6.42 6.48 0.51
N SER A 67 -6.39 7.50 -0.34
CA SER A 67 -6.28 7.28 -1.79
C SER A 67 -4.93 6.67 -2.16
N ARG A 68 -4.88 5.95 -3.29
CA ARG A 68 -3.64 5.39 -3.85
C ARG A 68 -2.56 6.46 -4.08
N VAL A 69 -2.97 7.64 -4.55
CA VAL A 69 -2.04 8.78 -4.78
C VAL A 69 -1.42 9.24 -3.47
N ALA A 70 -2.23 9.41 -2.42
CA ALA A 70 -1.71 9.80 -1.11
C ALA A 70 -0.84 8.71 -0.48
N ALA A 71 -1.14 7.43 -0.70
CA ALA A 71 -0.29 6.32 -0.28
C ALA A 71 1.06 6.33 -1.01
N ALA A 72 1.07 6.58 -2.32
CA ALA A 72 2.31 6.69 -3.10
C ALA A 72 3.21 7.82 -2.57
N HIS A 73 2.64 9.00 -2.32
CA HIS A 73 3.39 10.11 -1.71
C HIS A 73 3.95 9.77 -0.33
N ARG A 74 3.20 9.03 0.50
CA ARG A 74 3.70 8.57 1.80
C ARG A 74 4.83 7.55 1.67
N LEU A 75 4.74 6.64 0.72
CA LEU A 75 5.81 5.68 0.42
C LEU A 75 7.08 6.37 -0.05
N ASP A 76 6.95 7.35 -0.95
CA ASP A 76 8.08 8.13 -1.43
C ASP A 76 8.76 8.91 -0.31
N LEU A 77 7.95 9.61 0.51
CA LEU A 77 8.43 10.38 1.66
C LEU A 77 9.08 9.48 2.73
N ALA A 78 8.50 8.31 3.00
CA ALA A 78 9.06 7.34 3.94
C ALA A 78 10.46 6.92 3.49
N HIS A 79 10.61 6.55 2.21
CA HIS A 79 11.90 6.17 1.64
C HIS A 79 12.94 7.29 1.75
N ASP A 80 12.56 8.52 1.41
CA ASP A 80 13.48 9.66 1.44
C ASP A 80 13.91 10.02 2.87
N LEU A 81 12.99 9.99 3.83
CA LEU A 81 13.30 10.32 5.23
C LEU A 81 14.10 9.23 5.93
N THR A 82 13.77 7.95 5.73
CA THR A 82 14.50 6.85 6.41
C THR A 82 15.83 6.52 5.74
N GLY A 83 15.97 6.78 4.44
CA GLY A 83 17.18 6.50 3.68
C GLY A 83 18.08 7.73 3.52
N THR A 84 17.58 8.75 2.82
CA THR A 84 18.37 9.89 2.35
C THR A 84 18.53 10.99 3.41
N LEU A 85 17.52 11.21 4.24
CA LEU A 85 17.43 12.33 5.19
C LEU A 85 17.17 11.87 6.64
N PRO A 86 18.00 10.98 7.22
CA PRO A 86 17.76 10.42 8.55
C PRO A 86 17.77 11.49 9.66
N ALA A 87 18.50 12.59 9.47
CA ALA A 87 18.49 13.73 10.40
C ALA A 87 17.12 14.44 10.44
N VAL A 88 16.47 14.61 9.28
CA VAL A 88 15.11 15.17 9.17
C VAL A 88 14.11 14.21 9.80
N PHE A 89 14.27 12.91 9.57
CA PHE A 89 13.42 11.90 10.19
C PHE A 89 13.51 11.90 11.72
N THR A 90 14.73 12.02 12.26
CA THR A 90 14.95 12.14 13.71
C THR A 90 14.31 13.41 14.27
N ALA A 91 14.38 14.52 13.53
CA ALA A 91 13.74 15.76 13.91
C ALA A 91 12.20 15.62 13.98
N LEU A 92 11.61 14.88 13.04
CA LEU A 92 10.17 14.58 13.03
C LEU A 92 9.77 13.68 14.22
N GLN A 93 10.55 12.63 14.48
CA GLN A 93 10.33 11.73 15.63
C GLN A 93 10.42 12.44 16.98
N THR A 94 11.27 13.46 17.10
CA THR A 94 11.44 14.27 18.31
C THR A 94 10.49 15.47 18.39
N HIS A 95 9.62 15.65 17.39
CA HIS A 95 8.65 16.76 17.27
C HIS A 95 9.30 18.14 17.23
N SER A 96 10.57 18.21 16.84
CA SER A 96 11.25 19.48 16.57
C SER A 96 10.83 20.08 15.23
N ILE A 97 10.30 19.25 14.32
CA ILE A 97 9.66 19.64 13.07
C ILE A 97 8.34 18.87 12.87
N ASP A 98 7.44 19.45 12.07
CA ASP A 98 6.22 18.78 11.62
C ASP A 98 6.42 18.12 10.24
N LEU A 99 5.39 17.41 9.78
CA LEU A 99 5.41 16.72 8.48
C LEU A 99 5.47 17.68 7.29
N ILE A 100 4.88 18.87 7.40
CA ILE A 100 4.90 19.86 6.32
C ILE A 100 6.33 20.34 6.10
N ARG A 101 7.04 20.68 7.17
CA ARG A 101 8.45 21.08 7.14
C ARG A 101 9.34 19.94 6.64
N SER A 102 9.05 18.71 7.05
CA SER A 102 9.77 17.52 6.56
C SER A 102 9.64 17.35 5.04
N ARG A 103 8.44 17.58 4.48
CA ARG A 103 8.21 17.54 3.03
C ARG A 103 9.00 18.62 2.28
N ILE A 104 9.01 19.84 2.80
CA ILE A 104 9.79 20.94 2.21
C ILE A 104 11.27 20.56 2.14
N SER A 105 11.83 19.94 3.17
CA SER A 105 13.22 19.46 3.16
C SER A 105 13.47 18.38 2.11
N THR A 106 12.52 17.47 1.88
CA THR A 106 12.64 16.43 0.85
C THR A 106 12.57 17.01 -0.56
N GLU A 107 11.69 17.98 -0.80
CA GLU A 107 11.57 18.69 -2.09
C GLU A 107 12.84 19.50 -2.42
N GLY A 108 13.40 20.20 -1.42
CA GLY A 108 14.66 20.94 -1.57
C GLY A 108 15.87 20.05 -1.89
N THR A 109 15.90 18.82 -1.36
CA THR A 109 16.98 17.86 -1.64
C THR A 109 16.85 17.27 -3.04
N ALA A 110 15.64 16.97 -3.50
CA ALA A 110 15.38 16.48 -4.85
C ALA A 110 15.88 17.45 -5.95
N ALA A 111 15.79 18.76 -5.68
CA ALA A 111 16.29 19.81 -6.58
C ALA A 111 17.82 19.89 -6.63
N SER A 112 18.54 19.47 -5.58
CA SER A 112 20.02 19.59 -5.51
C SER A 112 20.76 18.40 -6.13
N THR A 113 20.11 17.26 -6.34
CA THR A 113 20.70 16.07 -6.98
C THR A 113 20.83 16.16 -8.51
N ASN A 114 20.40 17.26 -9.14
CA ASN A 114 20.36 17.41 -10.60
C ASN A 114 21.66 17.94 -11.25
N THR A 115 22.82 17.89 -10.57
CA THR A 115 24.15 18.25 -11.14
C THR A 115 25.01 17.01 -11.47
N SER A 116 24.39 15.88 -11.75
CA SER A 116 25.01 14.83 -12.56
C SER A 116 24.05 14.47 -13.69
N GLY A 117 24.52 14.63 -14.93
CA GLY A 117 23.76 14.35 -16.14
C GLY A 117 23.41 12.88 -16.26
N SER A 118 22.34 12.46 -15.60
CA SER A 118 21.53 11.31 -15.97
C SER A 118 20.09 11.67 -15.59
N PRO A 119 19.12 11.60 -16.51
CA PRO A 119 17.74 11.85 -16.14
C PRO A 119 17.36 10.80 -15.09
N SER A 120 17.17 11.26 -13.83
CA SER A 120 16.49 10.47 -12.82
C SER A 120 15.20 9.98 -13.48
N PRO A 121 15.02 8.67 -13.69
CA PRO A 121 13.79 8.18 -14.29
C PRO A 121 12.71 8.72 -13.37
N THR A 122 11.85 9.56 -13.94
CA THR A 122 10.60 10.00 -13.32
C THR A 122 10.14 8.88 -12.42
N ARG A 123 10.11 9.14 -11.11
CA ARG A 123 9.75 8.24 -10.00
C ARG A 123 8.32 7.78 -10.19
N ARG A 124 8.14 6.99 -11.24
CA ARG A 124 6.91 6.52 -11.82
C ARG A 124 7.08 5.03 -11.74
N TRP A 125 6.66 4.52 -10.59
CA TRP A 125 6.38 3.11 -10.38
C TRP A 125 5.74 2.55 -11.67
N PRO A 126 6.17 1.37 -12.13
CA PRO A 126 5.64 0.79 -13.36
C PRO A 126 4.11 0.84 -13.31
N LYS A 127 3.50 1.35 -14.39
CA LYS A 127 2.03 1.32 -14.50
C LYS A 127 1.59 -0.13 -14.31
N PRO A 128 0.61 -0.41 -13.44
CA PRO A 128 0.10 -1.76 -13.30
C PRO A 128 -0.35 -2.28 -14.67
N PRO A 129 -0.08 -3.54 -15.02
CA PRO A 129 -0.58 -4.10 -16.27
C PRO A 129 -2.11 -3.99 -16.31
N PRO A 130 -2.72 -3.88 -17.51
CA PRO A 130 -4.17 -3.84 -17.62
C PRO A 130 -4.75 -5.07 -16.90
N ARG A 131 -5.77 -4.84 -16.07
CA ARG A 131 -6.49 -5.92 -15.37
C ARG A 131 -6.86 -6.97 -16.41
N ARG A 132 -6.36 -8.21 -16.25
CA ARG A 132 -6.79 -9.33 -17.09
C ARG A 132 -8.33 -9.37 -17.04
N PRO A 133 -9.03 -9.46 -18.19
CA PRO A 133 -10.47 -9.67 -18.16
C PRO A 133 -10.73 -10.92 -17.34
N ALA A 134 -11.71 -10.84 -16.43
CA ALA A 134 -12.11 -11.97 -15.60
C ALA A 134 -12.24 -13.20 -16.49
N ARG A 135 -11.52 -14.28 -16.15
CA ARG A 135 -11.76 -15.59 -16.77
C ARG A 135 -13.27 -15.81 -16.70
N ARG A 136 -13.90 -15.98 -17.86
CA ARG A 136 -15.32 -16.34 -17.96
C ARG A 136 -15.56 -17.45 -16.94
N ALA A 137 -16.46 -17.20 -15.99
CA ALA A 137 -16.89 -18.24 -15.06
C ALA A 137 -17.28 -19.49 -15.89
N PRO A 138 -16.95 -20.70 -15.43
CA PRO A 138 -17.46 -21.90 -16.07
C PRO A 138 -18.99 -21.78 -16.15
N ARG A 139 -19.56 -22.16 -17.30
CA ARG A 139 -21.03 -22.16 -17.50
C ARG A 139 -21.67 -22.87 -16.31
N SER A 140 -22.74 -22.28 -15.77
CA SER A 140 -23.53 -22.86 -14.70
C SER A 140 -23.82 -24.34 -14.98
N PRO A 141 -23.71 -25.23 -13.98
CA PRO A 141 -24.18 -26.61 -14.15
C PRO A 141 -25.68 -26.59 -14.47
N GLU A 142 -26.09 -27.48 -15.38
CA GLU A 142 -27.50 -27.62 -15.79
C GLU A 142 -28.40 -27.84 -14.57
N PRO A 143 -29.63 -27.29 -14.57
CA PRO A 143 -30.56 -27.48 -13.47
C PRO A 143 -30.87 -28.98 -13.34
N CYS A 144 -30.50 -29.56 -12.20
CA CYS A 144 -30.92 -30.91 -11.83
C CYS A 144 -32.46 -30.94 -11.77
N THR A 145 -33.09 -31.63 -12.71
CA THR A 145 -34.52 -31.91 -12.70
C THR A 145 -34.82 -32.83 -11.51
N PHE A 146 -35.38 -32.25 -10.46
CA PHE A 146 -35.87 -33.00 -9.31
C PHE A 146 -37.22 -33.64 -9.66
N SER A 147 -37.23 -34.93 -10.00
CA SER A 147 -38.48 -35.69 -10.20
C SER A 147 -39.14 -35.99 -8.85
N ILE A 148 -40.33 -35.45 -8.63
CA ILE A 148 -41.18 -35.76 -7.47
C ILE A 148 -41.94 -37.07 -7.76
N PRO A 149 -41.87 -38.11 -6.91
CA PRO A 149 -42.65 -39.34 -7.08
C PRO A 149 -44.15 -39.10 -6.82
N PRO A 150 -45.05 -39.80 -7.52
CA PRO A 150 -46.49 -39.59 -7.40
C PRO A 150 -47.04 -40.06 -6.04
N GLU A 151 -47.99 -39.27 -5.53
CA GLU A 151 -48.63 -39.42 -4.21
C GLU A 151 -49.53 -40.69 -4.13
N PRO A 152 -49.52 -41.43 -3.02
CA PRO A 152 -50.36 -42.62 -2.89
C PRO A 152 -51.85 -42.27 -2.71
N ARG A 153 -52.70 -42.85 -3.58
CA ARG A 153 -54.17 -42.73 -3.53
C ARG A 153 -54.73 -43.23 -2.19
N LYS A 154 -55.42 -42.36 -1.46
CA LYS A 154 -56.17 -42.72 -0.24
C LYS A 154 -57.36 -43.61 -0.62
N GLY A 155 -57.29 -44.88 -0.23
CA GLY A 155 -58.39 -45.84 -0.34
C GLY A 155 -59.53 -45.48 0.62
N THR A 156 -60.75 -45.51 0.08
CA THR A 156 -62.02 -45.39 0.77
C THR A 156 -62.23 -46.56 1.74
N ARG A 157 -62.56 -46.26 3.00
CA ARG A 157 -63.02 -47.25 3.99
C ARG A 157 -64.54 -47.42 3.83
N PRO A 158 -65.06 -48.64 3.66
CA PRO A 158 -66.49 -48.88 3.83
C PRO A 158 -66.82 -49.01 5.32
N THR A 159 -68.05 -48.60 5.65
CA THR A 159 -68.74 -48.69 6.95
C THR A 159 -68.96 -50.11 7.41
#